data_AF-A0A7G9T4I0-F1
#
_entry.id   AF-A0A7G9T4I0-F1
#
_cell.length_a   1.000
_cell.length_b   1.000
_cell.length_c   1.000
_cell.angle_alpha   90.00
_cell.angle_beta   90.00
_cell.angle_gamma   90.00
#
_symmetry.space_group_name_H-M   'P 1'
#
loop_
_entity.id
_entity.type
_entity.pdbx_description
1 polymer ?
#
loop_
_entity_poly.entity_id
_entity_poly.type
_entity_poly.pdbx_seq_one_letter_code
_entity_poly.pdbx_strand_id
1 'polypeptide(L)'
;MNIQETLLDVMNNYSTWKNLSFQENQPQSIKSKSLKNAFNTEYWSTNYRIKGSVGQFKNWATIPWIGIFDKDITLGASSGFYIVYLFSSDMKRVYLSLNQGWSYYEKNIELNDNPEANVSNVSDYWRENLTTPRLDINISADPISLINNQELVNTRLPKGYELGNIFSIEYKKESYSITRIVKLNERAEFFEIRGNELLSEFDLTPINFEISLKKR
;
A
#
# COMPACT_ATOMS: atom_id res chain seq x y z
N MET A 1 -8.79 -12.75 10.50
CA MET A 1 -8.33 -11.37 10.73
C MET A 1 -8.75 -10.56 9.52
N ASN A 2 -9.40 -9.43 9.71
CA ASN A 2 -9.76 -8.53 8.60
C ASN A 2 -8.58 -7.57 8.28
N ILE A 3 -8.73 -6.74 7.25
CA ILE A 3 -7.67 -5.81 6.83
C ILE A 3 -7.33 -4.79 7.92
N GLN A 4 -8.31 -4.22 8.62
CA GLN A 4 -8.09 -3.25 9.70
C GLN A 4 -7.25 -3.85 10.84
N GLU A 5 -7.67 -5.02 11.34
CA GLU A 5 -6.95 -5.77 12.38
C GLU A 5 -5.51 -6.07 11.95
N THR A 6 -5.32 -6.41 10.68
CA THR A 6 -3.99 -6.72 10.13
C THR A 6 -3.10 -5.48 10.06
N LEU A 7 -3.63 -4.34 9.59
CA LEU A 7 -2.87 -3.09 9.57
C LEU A 7 -2.50 -2.66 11.00
N LEU A 8 -3.43 -2.78 11.96
CA LEU A 8 -3.17 -2.45 13.36
C LEU A 8 -2.13 -3.39 13.99
N ASP A 9 -2.17 -4.70 13.71
CA ASP A 9 -1.17 -5.65 14.20
C ASP A 9 0.24 -5.26 13.73
N VAL A 10 0.39 -4.94 12.44
CA VAL A 10 1.67 -4.45 11.90
C VAL A 10 2.07 -3.13 12.58
N MET A 11 1.16 -2.14 12.66
CA MET A 11 1.45 -0.85 13.28
C MET A 11 1.81 -0.95 14.78
N ASN A 12 1.30 -1.96 15.48
CA ASN A 12 1.56 -2.17 16.90
C ASN A 12 2.84 -2.95 17.15
N ASN A 13 3.15 -3.93 16.31
CA ASN A 13 4.14 -4.94 16.65
C ASN A 13 5.39 -4.93 15.76
N TYR A 14 5.37 -4.28 14.60
CA TYR A 14 6.50 -4.31 13.66
C TYR A 14 7.81 -3.76 14.24
N SER A 15 7.76 -2.69 15.03
CA SER A 15 8.93 -2.11 15.69
C SER A 15 9.59 -3.07 16.68
N THR A 16 8.81 -3.94 17.32
CA THR A 16 9.32 -5.01 18.19
C THR A 16 9.88 -6.15 17.34
N TRP A 17 9.16 -6.53 16.28
CA TRP A 17 9.56 -7.63 15.39
C TRP A 17 10.90 -7.39 14.72
N LYS A 18 11.17 -6.16 14.25
CA LYS A 18 12.40 -5.83 13.54
C LYS A 18 13.67 -5.92 14.39
N ASN A 19 13.52 -5.88 15.72
CA ASN A 19 14.63 -5.99 16.66
C ASN A 19 14.96 -7.45 17.03
N LEU A 20 14.13 -8.41 16.62
CA LEU A 20 14.42 -9.83 16.79
C LEU A 20 15.33 -10.32 15.65
N SER A 21 16.24 -11.25 15.96
CA SER A 21 17.10 -11.84 14.94
C SER A 21 16.24 -12.50 13.86
N PHE A 22 16.61 -12.32 12.59
CA PHE A 22 15.82 -12.83 11.47
C PHE A 22 15.84 -14.36 11.39
N GLN A 23 16.90 -15.00 11.89
CA GLN A 23 17.08 -16.46 11.83
C GLN A 23 16.31 -17.22 12.91
N GLU A 24 16.00 -16.62 14.06
CA GLU A 24 15.20 -17.26 15.13
C GLU A 24 13.70 -17.32 14.79
N ASN A 25 13.34 -16.96 13.56
CA ASN A 25 12.03 -16.45 13.28
C ASN A 25 11.40 -17.07 12.00
N GLN A 26 10.64 -18.16 12.21
CA GLN A 26 9.50 -18.53 11.36
C GLN A 26 8.41 -17.43 11.09
N PRO A 27 8.37 -16.24 11.73
CA PRO A 27 7.39 -15.20 11.45
C PRO A 27 7.36 -14.61 10.07
N GLN A 28 8.38 -14.71 9.21
CA GLN A 28 8.25 -14.10 7.88
C GLN A 28 7.17 -14.81 7.05
N SER A 29 7.17 -16.14 7.03
CA SER A 29 6.15 -16.93 6.32
C SER A 29 4.79 -16.82 7.02
N ILE A 30 4.77 -16.86 8.36
CA ILE A 30 3.53 -16.78 9.16
C ILE A 30 2.91 -15.38 9.03
N LYS A 31 3.68 -14.30 9.18
CA LYS A 31 3.18 -12.91 9.06
C LYS A 31 2.85 -12.56 7.62
N SER A 32 3.65 -12.98 6.63
CA SER A 32 3.27 -12.81 5.21
C SER A 32 2.01 -13.60 4.86
N LYS A 33 1.77 -14.74 5.52
CA LYS A 33 0.53 -15.52 5.39
C LYS A 33 -0.64 -14.85 6.13
N SER A 34 -0.44 -14.29 7.32
CA SER A 34 -1.45 -13.48 8.02
C SER A 34 -1.84 -12.24 7.23
N LEU A 35 -0.87 -11.54 6.62
CA LEU A 35 -1.10 -10.40 5.73
C LEU A 35 -1.91 -10.78 4.49
N LYS A 36 -1.71 -11.98 3.95
CA LYS A 36 -2.53 -12.52 2.85
C LYS A 36 -3.95 -12.87 3.32
N ASN A 37 -4.08 -13.51 4.47
CA ASN A 37 -5.36 -13.95 5.02
C ASN A 37 -6.28 -12.79 5.44
N ALA A 38 -5.73 -11.58 5.63
CA ALA A 38 -6.45 -10.33 5.89
C ALA A 38 -7.47 -9.99 4.80
N PHE A 39 -7.17 -10.42 3.58
CA PHE A 39 -8.05 -10.31 2.42
C PHE A 39 -8.62 -11.71 2.19
N ASN A 40 -9.95 -11.84 2.12
CA ASN A 40 -10.57 -13.13 1.81
C ASN A 40 -10.14 -13.59 0.39
N THR A 41 -9.04 -14.33 0.30
CA THR A 41 -8.28 -14.48 -0.94
C THR A 41 -9.05 -15.25 -2.01
N GLU A 42 -10.07 -16.05 -1.67
CA GLU A 42 -10.82 -16.82 -2.66
C GLU A 42 -11.47 -15.91 -3.72
N TYR A 43 -12.11 -14.83 -3.30
CA TYR A 43 -12.78 -13.87 -4.21
C TYR A 43 -11.81 -13.00 -5.02
N TRP A 44 -10.63 -12.71 -4.46
CA TRP A 44 -9.63 -11.86 -5.08
C TRP A 44 -8.66 -12.62 -5.97
N SER A 45 -8.41 -13.90 -5.66
CA SER A 45 -7.30 -14.67 -6.21
C SER A 45 -7.40 -14.93 -7.71
N THR A 46 -8.58 -14.80 -8.33
CA THR A 46 -8.74 -14.99 -9.77
C THR A 46 -8.03 -13.89 -10.55
N ASN A 47 -8.33 -12.62 -10.27
CA ASN A 47 -7.83 -11.48 -11.04
C ASN A 47 -6.70 -10.73 -10.33
N TYR A 48 -6.64 -10.83 -9.01
CA TYR A 48 -5.69 -10.08 -8.19
C TYR A 48 -4.75 -11.01 -7.44
N ARG A 49 -3.51 -10.56 -7.28
CA ARG A 49 -2.51 -11.19 -6.45
C ARG A 49 -2.24 -10.33 -5.24
N ILE A 50 -2.37 -10.91 -4.05
CA ILE A 50 -2.09 -10.22 -2.79
C ILE A 50 -0.75 -10.71 -2.24
N LYS A 51 0.13 -9.77 -1.89
CA LYS A 51 1.40 -10.06 -1.23
C LYS A 51 1.68 -9.03 -0.15
N GLY A 52 2.23 -9.48 0.97
CA GLY A 52 2.90 -8.61 1.92
C GLY A 52 4.40 -8.79 1.88
N SER A 53 5.15 -7.76 2.28
CA SER A 53 6.57 -7.85 2.56
C SER A 53 6.90 -7.13 3.85
N VAL A 54 7.63 -7.82 4.72
CA VAL A 54 8.24 -7.28 5.95
C VAL A 54 9.77 -7.22 5.84
N GLY A 55 10.30 -7.39 4.62
CA GLY A 55 11.71 -7.61 4.36
C GLY A 55 11.94 -8.88 3.57
N GLN A 56 13.19 -9.12 3.17
CA GLN A 56 13.66 -10.31 2.46
C GLN A 56 14.96 -10.76 3.12
N PHE A 57 15.15 -12.09 3.26
CA PHE A 57 16.33 -12.76 3.86
C PHE A 57 17.09 -11.95 4.92
N LYS A 58 17.14 -12.25 6.20
CA LYS A 58 17.99 -11.51 7.17
C LYS A 58 17.73 -10.01 7.38
N ASN A 59 17.10 -9.28 6.45
CA ASN A 59 16.89 -7.84 6.53
C ASN A 59 15.40 -7.51 6.62
N TRP A 60 15.01 -6.87 7.73
CA TRP A 60 13.69 -6.27 7.88
C TRP A 60 13.55 -5.07 6.95
N ALA A 61 12.37 -4.89 6.36
CA ALA A 61 12.11 -3.72 5.53
C ALA A 61 12.03 -2.46 6.40
N THR A 62 12.59 -1.35 5.92
CA THR A 62 12.33 -0.03 6.53
C THR A 62 10.85 0.30 6.47
N ILE A 63 10.23 0.01 5.33
CA ILE A 63 8.82 0.23 5.03
C ILE A 63 8.21 -1.12 4.69
N PRO A 64 7.56 -1.81 5.65
CA PRO A 64 6.75 -2.98 5.32
C PRO A 64 5.56 -2.53 4.46
N TRP A 65 5.00 -3.47 3.70
CA TRP A 65 3.89 -3.15 2.80
C TRP A 65 2.99 -4.35 2.53
N ILE A 66 1.76 -4.07 2.09
CA ILE A 66 0.82 -5.05 1.56
C ILE A 66 0.27 -4.56 0.22
N GLY A 67 0.59 -5.27 -0.85
CA GLY A 67 0.21 -4.92 -2.21
C GLY A 67 -0.91 -5.81 -2.75
N ILE A 68 -1.79 -5.18 -3.51
CA ILE A 68 -2.89 -5.77 -4.28
C ILE A 68 -2.57 -5.49 -5.75
N PHE A 69 -2.18 -6.54 -6.46
CA PHE A 69 -1.68 -6.46 -7.82
C PHE A 69 -2.71 -7.03 -8.78
N ASP A 70 -3.18 -6.24 -9.73
CA ASP A 70 -3.96 -6.76 -10.86
C ASP A 70 -3.04 -7.60 -11.74
N LYS A 71 -3.37 -8.88 -11.93
CA LYS A 71 -2.50 -9.82 -12.64
C LYS A 71 -2.27 -9.45 -14.11
N ASP A 72 -3.18 -8.71 -14.71
CA ASP A 72 -3.06 -8.24 -16.11
C ASP A 72 -2.10 -7.04 -16.22
N ILE A 73 -1.89 -6.31 -15.12
CA ILE A 73 -1.00 -5.15 -15.06
C ILE A 73 0.38 -5.54 -14.51
N THR A 74 0.42 -6.24 -13.36
CA THR A 74 1.66 -6.60 -12.68
C THR A 74 1.48 -7.73 -11.66
N LEU A 75 2.55 -8.46 -11.37
CA LEU A 75 2.55 -9.55 -10.39
C LEU A 75 3.27 -9.18 -9.07
N GLY A 76 3.73 -7.94 -8.92
CA GLY A 76 4.41 -7.47 -7.71
C GLY A 76 4.85 -6.00 -7.77
N ALA A 77 5.51 -5.55 -6.70
CA ALA A 77 5.83 -4.14 -6.47
C ALA A 77 7.02 -3.59 -7.28
N SER A 78 7.66 -4.39 -8.13
CA SER A 78 8.87 -3.97 -8.85
C SER A 78 8.61 -3.23 -10.15
N SER A 79 7.39 -3.29 -10.68
CA SER A 79 7.01 -2.69 -11.97
C SER A 79 5.49 -2.55 -12.09
N GLY A 80 5.04 -1.75 -13.07
CA GLY A 80 3.62 -1.50 -13.32
C GLY A 80 2.96 -0.68 -12.22
N PHE A 81 1.64 -0.56 -12.30
CA PHE A 81 0.80 0.17 -11.35
C PHE A 81 0.06 -0.79 -10.44
N TYR A 82 -0.15 -0.40 -9.19
CA TYR A 82 -0.79 -1.27 -8.19
C TYR A 82 -1.34 -0.48 -7.02
N ILE A 83 -2.20 -1.13 -6.24
CA ILE A 83 -2.68 -0.62 -4.96
C ILE A 83 -1.81 -1.21 -3.84
N VAL A 84 -1.38 -0.38 -2.89
CA VAL A 84 -0.52 -0.83 -1.80
C VAL A 84 -0.80 -0.09 -0.49
N TYR A 85 -0.79 -0.82 0.61
CA TYR A 85 -0.66 -0.27 1.95
C TYR A 85 0.83 -0.11 2.27
N LEU A 86 1.31 1.14 2.40
CA LEU A 86 2.68 1.50 2.74
C LEU A 86 2.73 2.05 4.17
N PHE A 87 3.46 1.38 5.06
CA PHE A 87 3.57 1.81 6.45
C PHE A 87 4.70 2.84 6.61
N SER A 88 4.52 3.86 7.44
CA SER A 88 5.63 4.77 7.81
C SER A 88 6.65 4.04 8.68
N SER A 89 7.92 4.46 8.63
CA SER A 89 9.04 3.80 9.32
C SER A 89 8.89 3.71 10.85
N ASP A 90 8.11 4.62 11.43
CA ASP A 90 7.78 4.67 12.85
C ASP A 90 6.46 3.95 13.20
N MET A 91 5.81 3.34 12.19
CA MET A 91 4.56 2.61 12.33
C MET A 91 3.37 3.45 12.84
N LYS A 92 3.48 4.78 12.79
CA LYS A 92 2.40 5.70 13.21
C LYS A 92 1.37 5.95 12.10
N ARG A 93 1.70 5.62 10.86
CA ARG A 93 0.84 5.84 9.70
C ARG A 93 0.90 4.66 8.74
N VAL A 94 -0.18 4.46 8.00
CA VAL A 94 -0.21 3.61 6.82
C VAL A 94 -0.97 4.35 5.72
N TYR A 95 -0.39 4.38 4.52
CA TYR A 95 -1.00 5.00 3.35
C TYR A 95 -1.58 3.90 2.46
N LEU A 96 -2.85 4.02 2.09
CA LEU A 96 -3.38 3.28 0.95
C LEU A 96 -3.09 4.09 -0.31
N SER A 97 -2.15 3.61 -1.11
CA SER A 97 -1.59 4.33 -2.25
C SER A 97 -1.90 3.60 -3.55
N LEU A 98 -2.40 4.34 -4.54
CA LEU A 98 -2.20 3.98 -5.94
C LEU A 98 -0.75 4.35 -6.28
N ASN A 99 0.06 3.33 -6.52
CA ASN A 99 1.50 3.48 -6.64
C ASN A 99 2.04 2.76 -7.88
N GLN A 100 3.33 2.90 -8.12
CA GLN A 100 4.04 2.30 -9.24
C GLN A 100 5.41 1.78 -8.84
N GLY A 101 5.89 0.79 -9.59
CA GLY A 101 7.13 0.10 -9.26
C GLY A 101 8.39 0.93 -9.53
N TRP A 102 8.92 1.58 -8.49
CA TRP A 102 10.19 2.32 -8.52
C TRP A 102 11.36 1.54 -9.16
N SER A 103 11.49 0.25 -8.81
CA SER A 103 12.58 -0.60 -9.29
C SER A 103 12.64 -0.73 -10.81
N TYR A 104 11.53 -0.49 -11.52
CA TYR A 104 11.49 -0.47 -12.97
C TYR A 104 12.34 0.66 -13.55
N TYR A 105 12.22 1.86 -13.00
CA TYR A 105 12.99 3.04 -13.42
C TYR A 105 14.47 2.91 -13.03
N GLU A 106 14.73 2.37 -11.84
CA GLU A 106 16.10 2.19 -11.33
C GLU A 106 16.91 1.17 -12.16
N LYS A 107 16.26 0.12 -12.67
CA LYS A 107 16.94 -1.02 -13.31
C LYS A 107 16.93 -0.97 -14.84
N ASN A 108 16.02 -0.21 -15.46
CA ASN A 108 16.02 -0.05 -16.91
C ASN A 108 17.09 0.95 -17.33
N ILE A 109 18.02 0.50 -18.17
CA ILE A 109 19.16 1.32 -18.64
C ILE A 109 18.69 2.58 -19.37
N GLU A 110 17.60 2.52 -20.12
CA GLU A 110 17.06 3.68 -20.83
C GLU A 110 16.43 4.73 -19.90
N LEU A 111 16.10 4.36 -18.66
CA LEU A 111 15.39 5.20 -17.69
C LEU A 111 16.24 5.56 -16.47
N ASN A 112 17.44 4.99 -16.32
CA ASN A 112 18.25 5.11 -15.12
C ASN A 112 19.17 6.35 -15.09
N ASP A 113 19.19 7.16 -16.15
CA ASP A 113 19.87 8.46 -16.17
C ASP A 113 19.28 9.42 -15.14
N ASN A 114 17.96 9.38 -14.95
CA ASN A 114 17.26 10.12 -13.90
C ASN A 114 15.98 9.40 -13.45
N PRO A 115 16.09 8.29 -12.70
CA PRO A 115 14.95 7.45 -12.36
C PRO A 115 13.95 8.18 -11.46
N GLU A 116 14.42 9.12 -10.63
CA GLU A 116 13.60 9.94 -9.73
C GLU A 116 12.69 10.90 -10.50
N ALA A 117 13.23 11.61 -11.49
CA ALA A 117 12.42 12.47 -12.35
C ALA A 117 11.44 11.62 -13.18
N ASN A 118 11.88 10.49 -13.72
CA ASN A 118 11.04 9.64 -14.55
C ASN A 118 9.82 9.10 -13.80
N VAL A 119 10.01 8.55 -12.60
CA VAL A 119 8.88 8.07 -11.78
C VAL A 119 7.95 9.22 -11.37
N SER A 120 8.51 10.40 -11.03
CA SER A 120 7.72 11.57 -10.64
C SER A 120 6.86 12.07 -11.80
N ASN A 121 7.44 12.20 -12.99
CA ASN A 121 6.73 12.63 -14.20
C ASN A 121 5.57 11.70 -14.54
N VAL A 122 5.73 10.38 -14.35
CA VAL A 122 4.63 9.43 -14.55
C VAL A 122 3.57 9.59 -13.46
N SER A 123 3.96 9.82 -12.20
CA SER A 123 3.01 10.11 -11.13
C SER A 123 2.18 11.36 -11.44
N ASP A 124 2.84 12.44 -11.87
CA ASP A 124 2.20 13.72 -12.23
C ASP A 124 1.27 13.57 -13.43
N TYR A 125 1.73 12.88 -14.48
CA TYR A 125 0.88 12.55 -15.63
C TYR A 125 -0.42 11.86 -15.19
N TRP A 126 -0.35 10.85 -14.33
CA TRP A 126 -1.56 10.16 -13.88
C TRP A 126 -2.42 11.01 -12.95
N ARG A 127 -1.85 11.85 -12.09
CA ARG A 127 -2.62 12.80 -11.28
C ARG A 127 -3.44 13.75 -12.14
N GLU A 128 -2.90 14.18 -13.28
CA GLU A 128 -3.58 15.06 -14.22
C GLU A 128 -4.65 14.35 -15.06
N ASN A 129 -4.42 13.07 -15.41
CA ASN A 129 -5.23 12.34 -16.38
C ASN A 129 -6.26 11.39 -15.77
N LEU A 130 -6.11 11.03 -14.49
CA LEU A 130 -7.11 10.27 -13.75
C LEU A 130 -8.10 11.23 -13.10
N THR A 131 -9.37 10.83 -13.09
CA THR A 131 -10.37 11.49 -12.27
C THR A 131 -10.39 10.78 -10.92
N THR A 132 -10.16 11.50 -9.83
CA THR A 132 -10.47 10.96 -8.51
C THR A 132 -11.99 10.87 -8.40
N PRO A 133 -12.55 9.71 -8.05
CA PRO A 133 -13.99 9.63 -7.86
C PRO A 133 -14.41 10.60 -6.76
N ARG A 134 -15.52 11.30 -7.01
CA ARG A 134 -16.14 12.22 -6.06
C ARG A 134 -16.69 11.40 -4.90
N LEU A 135 -15.87 11.19 -3.89
CA LEU A 135 -16.23 10.48 -2.68
C LEU A 135 -15.89 11.38 -1.51
N ASP A 136 -16.66 11.28 -0.42
CA ASP A 136 -16.36 11.90 0.87
C ASP A 136 -15.13 11.27 1.56
N ILE A 137 -14.19 10.74 0.78
CA ILE A 137 -12.93 10.16 1.23
C ILE A 137 -11.83 11.16 0.91
N ASN A 138 -10.97 11.43 1.90
CA ASN A 138 -9.77 12.28 1.77
C ASN A 138 -8.67 11.61 0.93
N ILE A 139 -8.96 11.34 -0.35
CA ILE A 139 -7.95 10.96 -1.34
C ILE A 139 -7.13 12.22 -1.66
N SER A 140 -5.82 12.14 -1.46
CA SER A 140 -4.89 13.24 -1.72
C SER A 140 -3.86 12.87 -2.79
N ALA A 141 -3.50 13.86 -3.61
CA ALA A 141 -2.36 13.82 -4.52
C ALA A 141 -1.07 14.36 -3.87
N ASP A 142 -1.15 14.81 -2.62
CA ASP A 142 -0.02 15.37 -1.89
C ASP A 142 1.09 14.33 -1.71
N PRO A 143 2.35 14.77 -1.59
CA PRO A 143 3.46 13.89 -1.25
C PRO A 143 3.20 13.12 0.05
N ILE A 144 3.45 11.81 0.03
CA ILE A 144 3.44 11.00 1.24
C ILE A 144 4.81 11.05 1.91
N SER A 145 4.82 10.98 3.24
CA SER A 145 6.06 10.85 4.03
C SER A 145 6.07 9.53 4.78
N LEU A 146 6.91 8.63 4.30
CA LEU A 146 7.15 7.29 4.83
C LEU A 146 8.29 7.27 5.84
N ILE A 147 9.28 8.18 5.70
CA ILE A 147 10.42 8.27 6.61
C ILE A 147 10.26 9.42 7.59
N ASN A 148 10.32 9.12 8.90
CA ASN A 148 10.38 10.14 9.97
C ASN A 148 11.75 10.25 10.64
N ASN A 149 12.68 9.31 10.39
CA ASN A 149 14.04 9.36 10.93
C ASN A 149 15.00 9.91 9.88
N GLN A 150 15.70 11.00 10.21
CA GLN A 150 16.68 11.66 9.33
C GLN A 150 17.75 10.70 8.79
N GLU A 151 18.14 9.67 9.55
CA GLU A 151 19.12 8.67 9.12
C GLU A 151 18.64 7.78 7.96
N LEU A 152 17.32 7.69 7.76
CA LEU A 152 16.70 6.83 6.74
C LEU A 152 16.21 7.61 5.52
N VAL A 153 16.31 8.95 5.55
CA VAL A 153 15.75 9.85 4.52
C VAL A 153 16.36 9.60 3.14
N ASN A 154 17.60 9.09 3.08
CA ASN A 154 18.31 8.81 1.84
C ASN A 154 18.25 7.34 1.39
N THR A 155 17.33 6.55 1.96
CA THR A 155 17.16 5.16 1.53
C THR A 155 16.39 5.11 0.19
N ARG A 156 16.93 4.36 -0.78
CA ARG A 156 16.43 4.35 -2.17
C ARG A 156 14.98 3.86 -2.30
N LEU A 157 14.62 2.78 -1.61
CA LEU A 157 13.28 2.18 -1.73
C LEU A 157 12.17 3.06 -1.15
N PRO A 158 12.27 3.60 0.08
CA PRO A 158 11.26 4.51 0.62
C PRO A 158 11.08 5.75 -0.24
N LYS A 159 12.18 6.39 -0.67
CA LYS A 159 12.13 7.52 -1.62
C LYS A 159 11.40 7.14 -2.91
N GLY A 160 11.70 5.96 -3.46
CA GLY A 160 11.03 5.43 -4.63
C GLY A 160 9.51 5.25 -4.44
N TYR A 161 9.07 4.75 -3.28
CA TYR A 161 7.65 4.62 -2.96
C TYR A 161 6.95 5.98 -2.80
N GLU A 162 7.62 6.96 -2.20
CA GLU A 162 7.11 8.33 -2.06
C GLU A 162 6.94 9.01 -3.42
N LEU A 163 7.95 8.92 -4.30
CA LEU A 163 7.89 9.47 -5.66
C LEU A 163 6.90 8.71 -6.57
N GLY A 164 6.75 7.39 -6.36
CA GLY A 164 5.80 6.55 -7.08
C GLY A 164 4.34 6.71 -6.66
N ASN A 165 4.07 7.45 -5.58
CA ASN A 165 2.70 7.70 -5.13
C ASN A 165 1.94 8.56 -6.15
N ILE A 166 0.83 8.07 -6.70
CA ILE A 166 -0.04 8.85 -7.58
C ILE A 166 -1.11 9.55 -6.73
N PHE A 167 -1.91 8.75 -6.02
CA PHE A 167 -2.88 9.20 -5.03
C PHE A 167 -2.81 8.32 -3.80
N SER A 168 -3.14 8.88 -2.64
CA SER A 168 -3.20 8.13 -1.39
C SER A 168 -4.30 8.57 -0.45
N ILE A 169 -4.62 7.68 0.49
CA ILE A 169 -5.36 7.99 1.71
C ILE A 169 -4.43 7.71 2.87
N GLU A 170 -4.26 8.69 3.76
CA GLU A 170 -3.48 8.54 4.99
C GLU A 170 -4.36 7.98 6.11
N TYR A 171 -3.92 6.90 6.75
CA TYR A 171 -4.46 6.43 8.01
C TYR A 171 -3.41 6.63 9.11
N LYS A 172 -3.78 7.38 10.14
CA LYS A 172 -2.97 7.50 11.34
C LYS A 172 -3.35 6.37 12.28
N LYS A 173 -2.37 5.82 13.00
CA LYS A 173 -2.57 4.77 14.00
C LYS A 173 -3.60 5.16 15.08
N GLU A 174 -3.67 6.45 15.38
CA GLU A 174 -4.62 7.03 16.34
C GLU A 174 -5.97 7.42 15.70
N SER A 175 -6.11 7.28 14.38
CA SER A 175 -7.36 7.54 13.63
C SER A 175 -8.17 6.26 13.48
N TYR A 176 -9.47 6.35 13.74
CA TYR A 176 -10.37 5.19 13.83
C TYR A 176 -10.98 4.74 12.50
N SER A 177 -10.63 5.39 11.40
CA SER A 177 -11.11 5.05 10.07
C SER A 177 -10.04 4.37 9.23
N ILE A 178 -10.34 3.18 8.70
CA ILE A 178 -9.50 2.49 7.70
C ILE A 178 -10.40 2.11 6.53
N THR A 179 -10.00 2.43 5.30
CA THR A 179 -10.73 1.98 4.11
C THR A 179 -10.39 0.53 3.78
N ARG A 180 -11.42 -0.30 3.65
CA ARG A 180 -11.35 -1.66 3.12
C ARG A 180 -11.62 -1.66 1.63
N ILE A 181 -10.91 -2.52 0.91
CA ILE A 181 -11.16 -2.78 -0.50
C ILE A 181 -11.95 -4.09 -0.61
N VAL A 182 -13.04 -4.10 -1.36
CA VAL A 182 -13.88 -5.27 -1.69
C VAL A 182 -13.99 -5.35 -3.23
N LYS A 183 -14.13 -6.54 -3.80
CA LYS A 183 -14.45 -6.69 -5.22
C LYS A 183 -15.95 -6.93 -5.34
N LEU A 184 -16.69 -6.04 -6.01
CA LEU A 184 -18.10 -6.26 -6.39
C LEU A 184 -18.20 -6.23 -7.90
N ASN A 185 -18.83 -7.24 -8.51
CA ASN A 185 -19.11 -7.29 -9.95
C ASN A 185 -17.92 -6.86 -10.83
N GLU A 186 -16.76 -7.46 -10.58
CA GLU A 186 -15.50 -7.21 -11.31
C GLU A 186 -14.81 -5.85 -11.07
N ARG A 187 -15.35 -4.99 -10.20
CA ARG A 187 -14.77 -3.70 -9.84
C ARG A 187 -14.20 -3.72 -8.43
N ALA A 188 -13.10 -2.98 -8.22
CA ALA A 188 -12.58 -2.71 -6.88
C ALA A 188 -13.41 -1.58 -6.26
N GLU A 189 -14.09 -1.91 -5.18
CA GLU A 189 -14.95 -1.06 -4.38
C GLU A 189 -14.26 -0.75 -3.06
N PHE A 190 -14.42 0.46 -2.56
CA PHE A 190 -13.78 0.93 -1.35
C PHE A 190 -14.87 1.14 -0.29
N PHE A 191 -14.57 0.89 0.97
CA PHE A 191 -15.53 1.02 2.06
C PHE A 191 -14.79 1.66 3.23
N GLU A 192 -15.19 2.86 3.65
CA GLU A 192 -14.66 3.44 4.88
C GLU A 192 -15.19 2.61 6.07
N ILE A 193 -14.30 2.08 6.90
CA ILE A 193 -14.66 1.42 8.15
C ILE A 193 -14.29 2.36 9.29
N ARG A 194 -15.25 2.76 10.13
CA ARG A 194 -15.04 3.57 11.33
C ARG A 194 -15.29 2.71 12.58
N GLY A 195 -14.44 2.76 13.62
CA GLY A 195 -14.83 2.25 14.95
C GLY A 195 -13.71 1.79 15.87
N ASN A 196 -13.99 1.87 17.19
CA ASN A 196 -13.04 1.69 18.31
C ASN A 196 -13.43 0.57 19.31
N GLU A 197 -14.53 -0.15 19.11
CA GLU A 197 -14.95 -1.27 19.97
C GLU A 197 -15.42 -2.48 19.14
N LEU A 198 -14.80 -3.63 19.44
CA LEU A 198 -15.18 -5.04 19.21
C LEU A 198 -16.35 -5.38 18.25
N LEU A 199 -16.04 -6.22 17.25
CA LEU A 199 -16.80 -7.42 16.80
C LEU A 199 -18.33 -7.41 16.58
N SER A 200 -19.05 -6.30 16.65
CA SER A 200 -20.49 -6.31 16.35
C SER A 200 -20.91 -5.08 15.58
N GLU A 201 -21.60 -5.34 14.48
CA GLU A 201 -22.41 -4.39 13.71
C GLU A 201 -21.63 -3.45 12.79
N PHE A 202 -21.30 -4.02 11.62
CA PHE A 202 -20.78 -3.33 10.47
C PHE A 202 -21.85 -2.41 9.82
N ASP A 203 -21.89 -1.15 10.22
CA ASP A 203 -22.44 -0.09 9.37
C ASP A 203 -21.42 0.23 8.25
N LEU A 204 -21.45 -0.58 7.19
CA LEU A 204 -20.68 -0.35 5.98
C LEU A 204 -21.39 0.71 5.13
N THR A 205 -20.70 1.80 4.81
CA THR A 205 -21.15 2.70 3.74
C THR A 205 -20.44 2.31 2.44
N PRO A 206 -21.15 1.84 1.39
CA PRO A 206 -20.55 1.50 0.11
C PRO A 206 -20.01 2.72 -0.61
N ILE A 207 -18.79 2.60 -1.14
CA ILE A 207 -18.15 3.67 -1.90
C ILE A 207 -17.61 3.07 -3.22
N ASN A 208 -18.34 3.35 -4.31
CA ASN A 208 -17.99 2.90 -5.65
C ASN A 208 -16.82 3.68 -6.23
N PHE A 209 -15.89 2.98 -6.88
CA PHE A 209 -14.71 3.56 -7.52
C PHE A 209 -14.67 3.16 -9.00
N GLU A 210 -14.79 4.15 -9.89
CA GLU A 210 -14.40 4.00 -11.29
C GLU A 210 -13.17 4.89 -11.53
N ILE A 211 -12.03 4.29 -11.85
CA ILE A 211 -10.93 5.03 -12.50
C ILE A 211 -11.35 5.24 -13.95
N SER A 212 -12.00 6.36 -14.23
CA SER A 212 -12.20 6.78 -15.61
C SER A 212 -11.05 7.69 -16.03
N LEU A 213 -10.36 7.34 -17.12
CA LEU A 213 -9.50 8.28 -17.85
C LEU A 213 -10.32 9.53 -18.17
N LYS A 214 -9.74 10.73 -17.99
CA LYS A 214 -10.36 11.95 -18.53
C LYS A 214 -10.56 11.74 -20.03
N LYS A 215 -11.81 11.58 -20.47
CA LYS A 215 -12.12 11.66 -21.90
C LYS A 215 -11.74 13.06 -22.35
N ARG A 216 -10.82 13.14 -23.31
CA ARG A 216 -10.45 14.38 -23.99
C ARG A 216 -11.66 14.98 -24.70
#